data_AF-A0A3D1KUS0-F1
#
_entry.id   AF-A0A3D1KUS0-F1
#
_cell.length_a   1.000
_cell.length_b   1.000
_cell.length_c   1.000
_cell.angle_alpha   90.00
_cell.angle_beta   90.00
_cell.angle_gamma   90.00
#
_symmetry.space_group_name_H-M   'P 1'
#
loop_
_entity.id
_entity.type
_entity.pdbx_description
1 polymer ?
#
loop_
_entity_poly.entity_id
_entity_poly.type
_entity_poly.pdbx_seq_one_letter_code
_entity_poly.pdbx_strand_id
1 'polypeptide(L)'
;MKKFVGIGLIVALSIALFSCGTSKAKAQEHPFKVLQATFVNSGGEQPNLVKTTIKISIDNKEIKLDSVYFRNHKAPLKHVYSTENFIFAGSFTTSTTPHDYILHSDPKQEFGNKPSVTILNLPFELADNEVVVSYFYKDKINYYKISEVKQE
;
A
#
# COMPACT_ATOMS: atom_id res chain seq x y z
N MET A 1 40.65 -13.22 47.48
CA MET A 1 40.75 -12.86 46.05
C MET A 1 40.05 -13.92 45.21
N LYS A 2 38.73 -13.84 44.94
CA LYS A 2 38.05 -14.84 44.07
C LYS A 2 36.62 -14.49 43.61
N LYS A 3 36.13 -13.26 43.79
CA LYS A 3 34.75 -12.88 43.39
C LYS A 3 34.64 -11.73 42.39
N PHE A 4 35.75 -11.12 41.96
CA PHE A 4 35.74 -10.02 40.99
C PHE A 4 35.96 -10.47 39.53
N VAL A 5 36.42 -11.70 39.30
CA VAL A 5 36.67 -12.24 37.95
C VAL A 5 35.37 -12.56 37.20
N GLY A 6 34.30 -12.93 37.92
CA GLY A 6 33.02 -13.30 37.31
C GLY A 6 32.17 -12.11 36.83
N ILE A 7 32.31 -10.94 37.44
CA ILE A 7 31.49 -9.75 37.11
C ILE A 7 32.03 -9.06 35.85
N GLY A 8 33.36 -9.01 35.68
CA GLY A 8 33.98 -8.46 34.46
C GLY A 8 33.64 -9.24 33.18
N LEU A 9 33.46 -10.57 33.29
CA LEU A 9 33.13 -11.43 32.16
C LEU A 9 31.67 -11.25 31.68
N ILE A 10 30.74 -10.92 32.58
CA ILE A 10 29.31 -10.71 32.27
C ILE A 10 29.08 -9.33 31.64
N VAL A 11 29.84 -8.32 32.07
CA VAL A 11 29.79 -6.96 31.50
C VAL A 11 30.44 -6.91 30.10
N ALA A 12 31.46 -7.73 29.84
CA ALA A 12 32.08 -7.81 28.52
C ALA A 12 31.19 -8.47 27.45
N LEU A 13 30.29 -9.39 27.85
CA LEU A 13 29.42 -10.13 26.92
C LEU A 13 28.19 -9.33 26.46
N SER A 14 27.81 -8.28 27.19
CA SER A 14 26.62 -7.47 26.90
C SER A 14 26.86 -6.36 25.87
N ILE A 15 28.12 -6.07 25.51
CA ILE A 15 28.47 -5.00 24.55
C ILE A 15 28.46 -5.52 23.09
N ALA A 16 28.32 -6.83 22.86
CA ALA A 16 28.46 -7.45 21.54
C ALA A 16 27.19 -7.51 20.67
N LEU A 17 26.03 -7.00 21.14
CA LEU A 17 24.75 -7.12 20.41
C LEU A 17 24.25 -5.84 19.71
N PHE A 18 25.06 -4.77 19.67
CA PHE A 18 24.72 -3.55 18.92
C PHE A 18 25.29 -3.53 17.51
N SER A 19 25.17 -4.60 16.73
CA SER A 19 25.29 -4.50 15.27
C SER A 19 23.91 -4.23 14.67
N CYS A 20 23.41 -3.00 14.81
CA CYS A 20 22.31 -2.51 13.98
C CYS A 20 22.87 -2.41 12.56
N GLY A 21 22.73 -3.49 11.78
CA GLY A 21 23.08 -3.50 10.37
C GLY A 21 22.12 -2.57 9.64
N THR A 22 22.44 -1.28 9.57
CA THR A 22 21.84 -0.38 8.61
C THR A 22 22.43 -0.77 7.25
N SER A 23 21.89 -1.82 6.63
CA SER A 23 22.01 -1.96 5.19
C SER A 23 21.38 -0.70 4.61
N LYS A 24 22.21 0.23 4.14
CA LYS A 24 21.72 1.33 3.31
C LYS A 24 21.08 0.64 2.11
N ALA A 25 19.75 0.56 2.11
CA ALA A 25 19.01 0.05 0.97
C ALA A 25 19.53 0.83 -0.23
N LYS A 26 20.20 0.13 -1.15
CA LYS A 26 20.67 0.74 -2.38
C LYS A 26 19.44 1.37 -3.01
N ALA A 27 19.49 2.68 -3.29
CA ALA A 27 18.37 3.38 -3.89
C ALA A 27 17.93 2.56 -5.11
N GLN A 28 16.71 2.05 -5.07
CA GLN A 28 16.21 1.22 -6.14
C GLN A 28 16.03 2.14 -7.36
N GLU A 29 16.89 1.97 -8.36
CA GLU A 29 16.74 2.71 -9.61
C GLU A 29 15.53 2.16 -10.35
N HIS A 30 14.48 2.97 -10.40
CA HIS A 30 13.27 2.67 -11.13
C HIS A 30 13.39 3.16 -12.58
N PRO A 31 12.83 2.43 -13.56
CA PRO A 31 12.93 2.79 -14.98
C PRO A 31 12.03 3.97 -15.38
N PHE A 32 11.45 4.68 -14.42
CA PHE A 32 10.56 5.83 -14.62
C PHE A 32 10.60 6.74 -13.38
N LYS A 33 10.11 7.96 -13.55
CA LYS A 33 9.78 8.89 -12.47
C LYS A 33 8.28 9.15 -12.46
N VAL A 34 7.73 9.30 -11.26
CA VAL A 34 6.37 9.80 -11.07
C VAL A 34 6.41 11.32 -11.19
N LEU A 35 5.69 11.85 -12.19
CA LEU A 35 5.55 13.28 -12.43
C LEU A 35 4.47 13.89 -11.53
N GLN A 36 3.36 13.17 -11.36
CA GLN A 36 2.24 13.59 -10.55
C GLN A 36 1.45 12.38 -10.07
N ALA A 37 0.95 12.45 -8.84
CA ALA A 37 -0.02 11.50 -8.30
C ALA A 37 -1.14 12.27 -7.59
N THR A 38 -2.38 12.05 -8.01
CA THR A 38 -3.56 12.63 -7.38
C THR A 38 -4.62 11.60 -7.07
N PHE A 39 -5.51 11.91 -6.13
CA PHE A 39 -6.72 11.15 -5.90
C PHE A 39 -7.93 12.06 -5.77
N VAL A 40 -9.10 11.55 -6.15
CA VAL A 40 -10.40 12.22 -5.96
C VAL A 40 -11.39 11.23 -5.37
N ASN A 41 -12.19 11.71 -4.43
CA ASN A 41 -13.35 10.98 -3.90
C ASN A 41 -14.60 11.54 -4.56
N SER A 42 -15.32 10.70 -5.30
CA SER A 42 -16.63 11.04 -5.86
C SER A 42 -17.72 10.23 -5.16
N GLY A 43 -18.92 10.81 -5.03
CA GLY A 43 -20.10 10.03 -4.66
C GLY A 43 -20.24 8.83 -5.59
N GLY A 44 -20.38 7.65 -5.02
CA GLY A 44 -20.70 6.44 -5.77
C GLY A 44 -22.11 6.49 -6.33
N GLU A 45 -22.50 5.48 -7.10
CA GLU A 45 -23.85 5.38 -7.66
C GLU A 45 -24.95 5.29 -6.57
N GLN A 46 -24.55 4.94 -5.35
CA GLN A 46 -25.42 4.88 -4.18
C GLN A 46 -24.93 5.88 -3.12
N PRO A 47 -25.84 6.47 -2.31
CA PRO A 47 -25.50 7.54 -1.35
C PRO A 47 -24.40 7.17 -0.34
N ASN A 48 -24.30 5.88 -0.01
CA ASN A 48 -23.38 5.37 1.01
C ASN A 48 -22.10 4.78 0.41
N LEU A 49 -21.92 4.88 -0.91
CA LEU A 49 -20.73 4.43 -1.60
C LEU A 49 -19.88 5.65 -1.96
N VAL A 50 -18.58 5.55 -1.71
CA VAL A 50 -17.59 6.54 -2.15
C VAL A 50 -16.66 5.86 -3.12
N LYS A 51 -16.51 6.42 -4.32
CA LYS A 51 -15.55 5.96 -5.31
C LYS A 51 -14.29 6.82 -5.19
N THR A 52 -13.17 6.17 -4.85
CA THR A 52 -11.86 6.80 -4.86
C THR A 52 -11.17 6.48 -6.18
N THR A 53 -10.77 7.51 -6.92
CA THR A 53 -10.03 7.38 -8.18
C THR A 53 -8.64 7.98 -8.01
N ILE A 54 -7.61 7.20 -8.31
CA ILE A 54 -6.20 7.60 -8.26
C ILE A 54 -5.71 7.79 -9.68
N LYS A 55 -5.05 8.91 -9.97
CA LYS A 55 -4.37 9.20 -11.23
C LYS A 55 -2.87 9.32 -10.99
N ILE A 56 -2.07 8.65 -11.82
CA ILE A 56 -0.61 8.67 -11.74
C ILE A 56 -0.06 8.99 -13.13
N SER A 57 0.79 10.01 -13.21
CA SER A 57 1.52 10.41 -14.41
C SER A 57 2.98 10.02 -14.29
N ILE A 58 3.54 9.40 -15.34
CA ILE A 58 4.96 9.00 -15.41
C ILE A 58 5.65 9.54 -16.66
N ASP A 59 6.98 9.65 -16.60
CA ASP A 59 7.82 10.15 -17.69
C ASP A 59 8.21 9.09 -18.74
N ASN A 60 7.92 7.80 -18.48
CA ASN A 60 8.30 6.69 -19.35
C ASN A 60 7.07 5.95 -19.92
N LYS A 61 6.90 6.02 -21.23
CA LYS A 61 5.80 5.39 -21.98
C LYS A 61 5.96 3.88 -22.17
N GLU A 62 7.16 3.34 -22.00
CA GLU A 62 7.43 1.90 -22.12
C GLU A 62 6.99 1.12 -20.87
N ILE A 63 6.86 1.81 -19.73
CA ILE A 63 6.45 1.20 -18.47
C ILE A 63 4.94 1.13 -18.39
N LYS A 64 4.44 -0.07 -18.06
CA LYS A 64 3.02 -0.31 -17.75
C LYS A 64 2.86 -0.50 -16.25
N LEU A 65 2.07 0.38 -15.64
CA LEU A 65 1.62 0.19 -14.27
C LEU A 65 0.47 -0.84 -14.26
N ASP A 66 0.49 -1.73 -13.28
CA ASP A 66 -0.42 -2.87 -13.17
C ASP A 66 -1.53 -2.62 -12.13
N SER A 67 -1.15 -2.37 -10.88
CA SER A 67 -2.09 -2.15 -9.78
C SER A 67 -1.64 -0.99 -8.90
N VAL A 68 -2.60 -0.31 -8.29
CA VAL A 68 -2.39 0.67 -7.25
C VAL A 68 -2.88 0.15 -5.91
N TYR A 69 -2.14 0.45 -4.86
CA TYR A 69 -2.43 0.12 -3.48
C TYR A 69 -2.54 1.42 -2.69
N PHE A 70 -3.71 1.67 -2.11
CA PHE A 70 -4.01 2.90 -1.39
C PHE A 70 -5.04 2.61 -0.29
N ARG A 71 -4.75 3.01 0.95
CA ARG A 71 -5.64 2.84 2.12
C ARG A 71 -6.21 1.42 2.24
N ASN A 72 -5.34 0.42 2.16
CA ASN A 72 -5.67 -1.02 2.24
C ASN A 72 -6.56 -1.55 1.10
N HIS A 73 -6.76 -0.78 0.03
CA HIS A 73 -7.42 -1.21 -1.18
C HIS A 73 -6.43 -1.42 -2.32
N LYS A 74 -6.72 -2.41 -3.17
CA LYS A 74 -6.02 -2.65 -4.44
C LYS A 74 -6.98 -2.35 -5.59
N ALA A 75 -6.51 -1.63 -6.60
CA ALA A 75 -7.24 -1.44 -7.85
C ALA A 75 -6.31 -1.65 -9.05
N PRO A 76 -6.79 -2.23 -10.16
CA PRO A 76 -6.02 -2.27 -11.40
C PRO A 76 -5.85 -0.86 -11.98
N LEU A 77 -4.67 -0.57 -12.50
CA LEU A 77 -4.37 0.67 -13.21
C LEU A 77 -4.61 0.48 -14.71
N LYS A 78 -5.31 1.43 -15.32
CA LYS A 78 -5.57 1.47 -16.76
C LYS A 78 -4.98 2.74 -17.35
N HIS A 79 -4.38 2.62 -18.53
CA HIS A 79 -3.88 3.78 -19.25
C HIS A 79 -5.05 4.68 -19.67
N VAL A 80 -4.92 5.98 -19.40
CA VAL A 80 -5.84 7.03 -19.81
C VAL A 80 -5.14 7.84 -20.90
N TYR A 81 -5.68 7.83 -22.11
CA TYR A 81 -5.07 8.54 -23.24
C TYR A 81 -4.86 10.02 -22.92
N SER A 82 -3.60 10.46 -22.97
CA SER A 82 -3.19 11.86 -22.92
C SER A 82 -2.04 12.07 -23.91
N THR A 83 -2.00 13.24 -24.55
CA THR A 83 -1.06 13.58 -25.62
C THR A 83 0.35 13.89 -25.09
N GLU A 84 0.47 14.33 -23.84
CA GLU A 84 1.72 14.85 -23.28
C GLU A 84 2.32 13.92 -22.22
N ASN A 85 1.47 13.33 -21.36
CA ASN A 85 1.89 12.52 -20.23
C ASN A 85 1.33 11.10 -20.30
N PHE A 86 2.07 10.12 -19.78
CA PHE A 86 1.57 8.74 -19.68
C PHE A 86 0.81 8.59 -18.37
N ILE A 87 -0.53 8.69 -18.45
CA ILE A 87 -1.41 8.74 -17.29
C ILE A 87 -2.07 7.37 -17.10
N PHE A 88 -2.09 6.91 -15.86
CA PHE A 88 -2.84 5.74 -15.43
C PHE A 88 -3.89 6.13 -14.41
N ALA A 89 -5.06 5.50 -14.48
CA ALA A 89 -6.11 5.65 -13.49
C ALA A 89 -6.58 4.29 -12.97
N GLY A 90 -6.82 4.23 -11.66
CA GLY A 90 -7.39 3.09 -10.97
C GLY A 90 -8.41 3.57 -9.95
N SER A 91 -9.46 2.79 -9.72
CA SER A 91 -10.50 3.17 -8.77
C SER A 91 -11.02 1.98 -7.98
N PHE A 92 -11.39 2.24 -6.73
CA PHE A 92 -12.11 1.31 -5.87
C PHE A 92 -13.25 2.06 -5.17
N THR A 93 -14.22 1.29 -4.68
CA THR A 93 -15.40 1.83 -4.00
C THR A 93 -15.43 1.33 -2.57
N THR A 94 -15.67 2.24 -1.62
CA THR A 94 -15.82 1.94 -0.20
C THR A 94 -17.23 2.30 0.28
N SER A 95 -17.75 1.55 1.25
CA SER A 95 -19.00 1.90 1.94
C SER A 95 -18.70 2.80 3.14
N THR A 96 -19.46 3.86 3.32
CA THR A 96 -19.46 4.67 4.55
C THR A 96 -20.37 4.10 5.62
N THR A 97 -21.29 3.20 5.25
CA THR A 97 -22.14 2.46 6.19
C THR A 97 -21.33 1.37 6.88
N PRO A 98 -21.33 1.31 8.23
CA PRO A 98 -20.81 0.15 8.96
C PRO A 98 -21.55 -1.12 8.53
N HIS A 99 -20.85 -2.26 8.52
CA HIS A 99 -21.48 -3.53 8.27
C HIS A 99 -22.41 -3.87 9.45
N ASP A 100 -23.69 -4.04 9.16
CA ASP A 100 -24.68 -4.53 10.12
C ASP A 100 -24.72 -6.06 10.04
N TYR A 101 -23.97 -6.70 10.95
CA TYR A 101 -23.95 -8.15 11.06
C TYR A 101 -25.10 -8.60 11.95
N ILE A 102 -25.96 -9.47 11.43
CA ILE A 102 -26.95 -10.16 12.24
C ILE A 102 -26.20 -11.25 13.01
N LEU A 103 -26.02 -11.05 14.31
CA LEU A 103 -25.46 -12.05 15.23
C LEU A 103 -26.61 -12.72 15.97
N HIS A 104 -26.88 -13.98 15.66
CA HIS A 104 -28.04 -14.70 16.18
C HIS A 104 -27.65 -16.09 16.69
N SER A 105 -28.34 -16.58 17.72
CA SER A 105 -28.03 -17.89 18.33
C SER A 105 -28.29 -19.08 17.39
N ASP A 106 -29.26 -18.93 16.48
CA ASP A 106 -29.51 -19.84 15.36
C ASP A 106 -28.72 -19.40 14.11
N PRO A 107 -27.72 -20.20 13.65
CA PRO A 107 -26.91 -19.88 12.47
C PRO A 107 -27.69 -19.68 11.18
N LYS A 108 -28.90 -20.24 11.07
CA LYS A 108 -29.76 -20.04 9.88
C LYS A 108 -30.21 -18.59 9.73
N GLN A 109 -30.34 -17.86 10.83
CA GLN A 109 -30.74 -16.45 10.83
C GLN A 109 -29.60 -15.52 10.40
N GLU A 110 -28.36 -16.02 10.37
CA GLU A 110 -27.20 -15.29 9.84
C GLU A 110 -26.99 -15.51 8.33
N PHE A 111 -27.82 -16.37 7.71
CA PHE A 111 -27.76 -16.68 6.29
C PHE A 111 -28.16 -15.44 5.46
N GLY A 112 -27.17 -14.67 5.03
CA GLY A 112 -27.35 -13.39 4.34
C GLY A 112 -26.36 -12.31 4.78
N ASN A 113 -25.67 -12.50 5.92
CA ASN A 113 -24.54 -11.66 6.31
C ASN A 113 -23.49 -11.65 5.19
N LYS A 114 -23.13 -10.45 4.71
CA LYS A 114 -22.10 -10.29 3.70
C LYS A 114 -20.72 -10.32 4.36
N PRO A 115 -19.73 -11.01 3.79
CA PRO A 115 -18.38 -11.00 4.33
C PRO A 115 -17.84 -9.56 4.38
N SER A 116 -17.10 -9.25 5.45
CA SER A 116 -16.39 -7.97 5.57
C SER A 116 -15.50 -7.76 4.34
N VAL A 117 -15.26 -6.49 4.00
CA VAL A 117 -14.28 -6.14 2.97
C VAL A 117 -12.96 -6.84 3.31
N THR A 118 -12.46 -7.64 2.38
CA THR A 118 -11.19 -8.37 2.52
C THR A 118 -10.08 -7.36 2.78
N ILE A 119 -9.47 -7.44 3.97
CA ILE A 119 -8.25 -6.70 4.27
C ILE A 119 -7.15 -7.29 3.39
N LEU A 120 -6.55 -6.45 2.54
CA LEU A 120 -5.45 -6.88 1.70
C LEU A 120 -4.23 -7.15 2.59
N ASN A 121 -3.77 -8.41 2.64
CA ASN A 121 -2.51 -8.77 3.30
C ASN A 121 -1.34 -8.28 2.45
N LEU A 122 -1.01 -7.00 2.59
CA LEU A 122 0.16 -6.38 1.97
C LEU A 122 1.39 -6.66 2.82
N PRO A 123 2.55 -6.96 2.21
CA PRO A 123 3.80 -7.10 2.95
C PRO A 123 4.38 -5.74 3.41
N PHE A 124 3.58 -4.67 3.33
CA PHE A 124 3.96 -3.31 3.66
C PHE A 124 2.76 -2.56 4.23
N GLU A 125 3.03 -1.65 5.16
CA GLU A 125 2.05 -0.70 5.69
C GLU A 125 2.12 0.62 4.89
N LEU A 126 0.96 1.25 4.70
CA LEU A 126 0.83 2.52 4.00
C LEU A 126 0.14 3.53 4.91
N ALA A 127 0.72 4.73 5.01
CA ALA A 127 0.03 5.86 5.61
C ALA A 127 -1.09 6.39 4.67
N ASP A 128 -1.99 7.21 5.20
CA ASP A 128 -3.19 7.68 4.49
C ASP A 128 -2.94 8.47 3.20
N ASN A 129 -1.72 9.01 3.03
CA ASN A 129 -1.26 9.79 1.89
C ASN A 129 -0.18 9.07 1.07
N GLU A 130 0.10 7.81 1.38
CA GLU A 130 1.07 6.99 0.66
C GLU A 130 0.37 6.06 -0.31
N VAL A 131 0.94 5.94 -1.50
CA VAL A 131 0.46 5.05 -2.55
C VAL A 131 1.60 4.13 -2.95
N VAL A 132 1.30 2.86 -3.16
CA VAL A 132 2.24 1.94 -3.84
C VAL A 132 1.65 1.55 -5.18
N VAL A 133 2.48 1.50 -6.22
CA VAL A 133 2.10 0.98 -7.53
C VAL A 133 2.94 -0.25 -7.85
N SER A 134 2.30 -1.29 -8.39
CA SER A 134 3.00 -2.39 -9.05
C SER A 134 3.19 -2.08 -10.52
N TYR A 135 4.31 -2.51 -11.09
CA TYR A 135 4.61 -2.39 -12.51
C TYR A 135 5.45 -3.57 -12.99
N PHE A 136 5.35 -3.90 -14.27
CA PHE A 136 6.18 -4.93 -14.88
C PHE A 136 7.44 -4.32 -15.49
N TYR A 137 8.59 -4.89 -15.16
CA TYR A 137 9.87 -4.54 -15.77
C TYR A 137 10.78 -5.76 -15.81
N LYS A 138 11.32 -6.08 -17.00
CA LYS A 138 12.16 -7.27 -17.24
C LYS A 138 11.51 -8.57 -16.73
N ASP A 139 10.25 -8.78 -17.11
CA ASP A 139 9.43 -9.96 -16.76
C ASP A 139 9.22 -10.20 -15.25
N LYS A 140 9.42 -9.17 -14.43
CA LYS A 140 9.19 -9.21 -12.98
C LYS A 140 8.24 -8.10 -12.55
N ILE A 141 7.40 -8.43 -11.57
CA ILE A 141 6.61 -7.43 -10.85
C ILE A 141 7.51 -6.68 -9.89
N ASN A 142 7.46 -5.36 -9.95
CA ASN A 142 8.19 -4.45 -9.09
C ASN A 142 7.20 -3.50 -8.43
N TYR A 143 7.60 -2.91 -7.30
CA TYR A 143 6.78 -1.97 -6.54
C TYR A 143 7.49 -0.62 -6.46
N TYR A 144 6.72 0.47 -6.56
CA TYR A 144 7.20 1.84 -6.38
C TYR A 144 6.32 2.52 -5.35
N LYS A 145 6.93 3.11 -4.31
CA LYS A 145 6.23 3.87 -3.27
C LYS A 145 6.24 5.35 -3.61
N ILE A 146 5.06 5.95 -3.61
CA ILE A 146 4.81 7.39 -3.76
C ILE A 146 4.45 7.90 -2.36
N SER A 147 5.35 8.67 -1.76
CA SER A 147 5.21 9.11 -0.37
C SER A 147 4.13 10.16 -0.14
N GLU A 148 3.71 10.87 -1.19
CA GLU A 148 2.71 11.92 -1.10
C GLU A 148 1.82 11.91 -2.35
N VAL A 149 0.55 11.55 -2.15
CA VAL A 149 -0.51 11.72 -3.14
C VAL A 149 -1.38 12.92 -2.77
N LYS A 150 -1.64 13.80 -3.74
CA LYS A 150 -2.45 15.02 -3.50
C LYS A 150 -3.92 14.76 -3.76
N GLN A 151 -4.80 15.33 -2.93
CA GLN A 151 -6.21 15.34 -3.26
C GLN A 151 -6.46 16.40 -4.36
N GLU A 152 -7.19 16.01 -5.41
CA GLU A 152 -7.67 16.92 -6.47
C GLU A 152 -8.83 17.80 -5.97
#